data_AF-A0A2W4T0M2-F1
#
_entry.id   AF-A0A2W4T0M2-F1
#
_cell.length_a   1.000
_cell.length_b   1.000
_cell.length_c   1.000
_cell.angle_alpha   90.00
_cell.angle_beta   90.00
_cell.angle_gamma   90.00
#
_symmetry.space_group_name_H-M   'P 1'
#
loop_
_entity.id
_entity.type
_entity.pdbx_description
1 polymer ?
#
loop_
_entity_poly.entity_id
_entity_poly.type
_entity_poly.pdbx_seq_one_letter_code
_entity_poly.pdbx_strand_id
1 'polypeptide(L)'
;MVLTASAYPGYIFTGWTGDCSGASLTCTLTMSAARSVVANFIAKTDQNITFGPSPSPCSLVDSTGTVSATGGYSGNPVIFTSQTTDKCSLGNSTVSGNTSSVTVSGISAGTCTITANQTGNDNYNPALPKTLSFEVTIGKTLIVSNLNSTRGIINSDQTGISCGNSCTASFCDGSKVMLRATPVTGYQFSGWGGNCYGYGNSCVLTMDAAKSVTGNFEVLNKRRSSWKRALLAK
;
A
#
# COMPACT_ATOMS: atom_id res chain seq x y z
N MET A 1 -51.55 0.73 29.83
CA MET A 1 -50.67 1.67 29.09
C MET A 1 -49.49 0.89 28.55
N VAL A 2 -49.03 1.19 27.33
CA VAL A 2 -47.81 0.61 26.75
C VAL A 2 -46.80 1.74 26.59
N LEU A 3 -45.61 1.53 27.16
CA LEU A 3 -44.43 2.38 26.97
C LEU A 3 -43.57 1.77 25.87
N THR A 4 -42.95 2.60 25.05
CA THR A 4 -42.00 2.17 24.01
C THR A 4 -40.72 2.97 24.15
N ALA A 5 -39.59 2.28 24.28
CA ALA A 5 -38.29 2.90 24.31
C ALA A 5 -37.80 3.17 22.89
N SER A 6 -37.23 4.35 22.67
CA SER A 6 -36.52 4.71 21.45
C SER A 6 -35.18 5.30 21.84
N ALA A 7 -34.09 4.67 21.40
CA ALA A 7 -32.74 5.16 21.66
C ALA A 7 -32.35 6.22 20.62
N TYR A 8 -31.73 7.30 21.07
CA TYR A 8 -31.10 8.25 20.15
C TYR A 8 -29.91 7.60 19.41
N PRO A 9 -29.51 8.15 18.23
CA PRO A 9 -28.27 7.75 17.58
C PRO A 9 -27.10 7.79 18.57
N GLY A 10 -26.29 6.73 18.56
CA GLY A 10 -25.18 6.57 19.50
C GLY A 10 -25.53 5.92 20.83
N TYR A 11 -26.79 5.53 21.06
CA TYR A 11 -27.21 4.82 22.27
C TYR A 11 -27.92 3.50 21.96
N ILE A 12 -27.93 2.62 22.96
CA ILE A 12 -28.56 1.30 22.96
C ILE A 12 -29.51 1.24 24.15
N PHE A 13 -30.75 0.81 23.92
CA PHE A 13 -31.67 0.51 25.01
C PHE A 13 -31.28 -0.82 25.68
N THR A 14 -31.06 -0.80 27.00
CA THR A 14 -30.61 -1.99 27.76
C THR A 14 -31.71 -2.64 28.58
N GLY A 15 -32.82 -1.94 28.82
CA GLY A 15 -33.98 -2.49 29.49
C GLY A 15 -34.70 -1.51 30.39
N TRP A 16 -35.84 -1.96 30.91
CA TRP A 16 -36.64 -1.26 31.89
C TRP A 16 -36.21 -1.64 33.31
N THR A 17 -36.29 -0.69 34.25
CA THR A 17 -36.18 -0.91 35.70
C THR A 17 -37.29 -0.15 36.46
N GLY A 18 -37.56 -0.57 37.70
CA GLY A 18 -38.64 -0.03 38.54
C GLY A 18 -39.88 -0.90 38.51
N ASP A 19 -41.06 -0.29 38.37
CA ASP A 19 -42.36 -0.98 38.24
C ASP A 19 -42.52 -1.78 36.93
N CYS A 20 -41.52 -1.69 36.05
CA CYS A 20 -41.38 -2.52 34.87
C CYS A 20 -39.94 -3.03 34.75
N SER A 21 -39.78 -4.27 34.27
CA SER A 21 -38.48 -4.92 34.14
C SER A 21 -38.37 -5.69 32.83
N GLY A 22 -37.15 -5.75 32.28
CA GLY A 22 -36.83 -6.59 31.13
C GLY A 22 -36.30 -5.80 29.94
N ALA A 23 -35.77 -6.52 28.96
CA ALA A 23 -35.08 -5.95 27.81
C ALA A 23 -35.98 -5.66 26.59
N SER A 24 -37.28 -5.96 26.68
CA SER A 24 -38.21 -5.69 25.58
C SER A 24 -38.35 -4.19 25.33
N LEU A 25 -38.34 -3.79 24.06
CA LEU A 25 -38.52 -2.38 23.65
C LEU A 25 -39.84 -1.79 24.15
N THR A 26 -40.84 -2.63 24.40
CA THR A 26 -42.13 -2.24 24.97
C THR A 26 -42.27 -2.71 26.41
N CYS A 27 -42.90 -1.89 27.23
CA CYS A 27 -43.29 -2.20 28.61
C CYS A 27 -44.78 -1.93 28.80
N THR A 28 -45.55 -2.92 29.26
CA THR A 28 -46.99 -2.77 29.50
C THR A 28 -47.29 -2.66 30.98
N LEU A 29 -48.03 -1.62 31.38
CA LEU A 29 -48.39 -1.32 32.76
C LEU A 29 -49.89 -1.10 32.91
N THR A 30 -50.44 -1.57 34.03
CA THR A 30 -51.79 -1.24 34.49
C THR A 30 -51.71 -0.15 35.56
N MET A 31 -52.33 1.00 35.32
CA MET A 31 -52.30 2.16 36.22
C MET A 31 -53.34 2.02 37.33
N SER A 32 -53.08 1.11 38.27
CA SER A 32 -53.89 0.90 39.48
C SER A 32 -53.40 1.69 40.70
N ALA A 33 -52.21 2.29 40.60
CA ALA A 33 -51.56 3.14 41.61
C ALA A 33 -50.48 3.99 40.92
N ALA A 34 -49.80 4.86 41.67
CA ALA A 34 -48.61 5.55 41.18
C ALA A 34 -47.51 4.54 40.80
N ARG A 35 -46.83 4.77 39.67
CA ARG A 35 -45.78 3.91 39.12
C ARG A 35 -44.53 4.71 38.77
N SER A 36 -43.37 4.12 38.98
CA SER A 36 -42.05 4.65 38.62
C SER A 36 -41.33 3.66 37.71
N VAL A 37 -41.07 4.06 36.47
CA VAL A 37 -40.39 3.23 35.47
C VAL A 37 -39.26 4.02 34.84
N VAL A 38 -38.10 3.38 34.71
CA VAL A 38 -36.89 3.96 34.13
C VAL A 38 -36.52 3.16 32.88
N ALA A 39 -36.31 3.85 31.76
CA ALA A 39 -35.70 3.30 30.57
C ALA A 39 -34.19 3.47 30.66
N ASN A 40 -33.43 2.37 30.56
CA ASN A 40 -31.98 2.39 30.67
C ASN A 40 -31.36 2.38 29.28
N PHE A 41 -30.34 3.21 29.10
CA PHE A 41 -29.59 3.32 27.85
C PHE A 41 -28.09 3.35 28.15
N ILE A 42 -27.31 2.75 27.24
CA ILE A 42 -25.85 2.86 27.24
C ILE A 42 -25.38 3.45 25.92
N ALA A 43 -24.24 4.12 25.91
CA ALA A 43 -23.63 4.59 24.67
C ALA A 43 -23.11 3.39 23.85
N LYS A 44 -23.24 3.48 22.52
CA LYS A 44 -22.53 2.62 21.58
C LYS A 44 -21.03 2.89 21.68
N THR A 45 -20.24 1.86 21.38
CA THR A 45 -18.78 1.98 21.37
C THR A 45 -18.30 2.60 20.07
N ASP A 46 -17.34 3.52 20.14
CA ASP A 46 -16.70 4.07 18.94
C ASP A 46 -15.75 3.06 18.30
N GLN A 47 -15.57 3.20 16.99
CA GLN A 47 -14.67 2.34 16.21
C GLN A 47 -13.89 3.16 15.20
N ASN A 48 -12.80 2.57 14.68
CA ASN A 48 -11.89 3.24 13.76
C ASN A 48 -11.68 2.46 12.46
N ILE A 49 -11.25 3.19 11.43
CA ILE A 49 -10.72 2.64 10.19
C ILE A 49 -9.21 2.90 10.20
N THR A 50 -8.43 1.89 9.79
CA THR A 50 -6.99 2.02 9.63
C THR A 50 -6.61 1.61 8.21
N PHE A 51 -5.99 2.51 7.45
CA PHE A 51 -5.44 2.16 6.14
C PHE A 51 -4.26 1.21 6.28
N GLY A 52 -4.12 0.30 5.31
CA GLY A 52 -2.92 -0.50 5.12
C GLY A 52 -1.75 0.35 4.59
N PRO A 53 -0.62 -0.31 4.23
CA PRO A 53 0.50 0.40 3.62
C PRO A 53 0.05 1.12 2.34
N SER A 54 0.55 2.34 2.14
CA SER A 54 0.35 3.07 0.89
C SER A 54 0.86 2.23 -0.29
N PRO A 55 0.20 2.28 -1.46
CA PRO A 55 0.82 1.84 -2.70
C PRO A 55 2.22 2.47 -2.80
N SER A 56 3.25 1.63 -2.91
CA SER A 56 4.68 1.98 -3.08
C SER A 56 4.86 3.17 -4.04
N PRO A 57 5.91 4.02 -3.88
CA PRO A 57 5.87 5.45 -3.57
C PRO A 57 5.03 6.37 -4.50
N CYS A 58 4.46 5.84 -5.58
CA CYS A 58 3.52 6.49 -6.50
C CYS A 58 2.93 5.43 -7.44
N SER A 59 1.68 5.62 -7.86
CA SER A 59 1.07 4.79 -8.90
C SER A 59 1.37 5.39 -10.27
N LEU A 60 1.61 4.56 -11.29
CA LEU A 60 1.76 5.05 -12.66
C LEU A 60 0.39 5.29 -13.29
N VAL A 61 0.28 6.28 -14.16
CA VAL A 61 -0.84 6.38 -15.12
C VAL A 61 -0.95 5.06 -15.89
N ASP A 62 -2.19 4.59 -16.08
CA ASP A 62 -2.53 3.32 -16.71
C ASP A 62 -2.02 2.05 -15.98
N SER A 63 -1.51 2.21 -14.75
CA SER A 63 -1.21 1.09 -13.87
C SER A 63 -2.29 0.89 -12.82
N THR A 64 -2.36 -0.34 -12.31
CA THR A 64 -3.22 -0.69 -11.19
C THR A 64 -2.41 -0.93 -9.92
N GLY A 65 -2.92 -0.40 -8.81
CA GLY A 65 -2.44 -0.69 -7.46
C GLY A 65 -3.59 -1.19 -6.60
N THR A 66 -3.28 -1.53 -5.35
CA THR A 66 -4.29 -1.93 -4.36
C THR A 66 -4.21 -1.02 -3.16
N VAL A 67 -5.35 -0.49 -2.74
CA VAL A 67 -5.51 0.18 -1.45
C VAL A 67 -6.30 -0.75 -0.54
N SER A 68 -5.92 -0.84 0.72
CA SER A 68 -6.64 -1.61 1.73
C SER A 68 -6.88 -0.78 2.99
N ALA A 69 -7.95 -1.13 3.71
CA ALA A 69 -8.25 -0.58 5.02
C ALA A 69 -8.91 -1.65 5.88
N THR A 70 -8.48 -1.71 7.13
CA THR A 70 -9.06 -2.55 8.17
C THR A 70 -10.11 -1.74 8.92
N GLY A 71 -11.33 -2.24 8.93
CA GLY A 71 -12.45 -1.65 9.65
C GLY A 71 -12.42 -1.95 11.15
N GLY A 72 -13.38 -1.38 11.86
CA GLY A 72 -13.57 -1.58 13.28
C GLY A 72 -14.48 -2.74 13.63
N TYR A 73 -14.78 -2.90 14.92
CA TYR A 73 -15.49 -4.05 15.49
C TYR A 73 -16.95 -4.22 15.06
N SER A 74 -17.53 -3.26 14.32
CA SER A 74 -18.85 -3.45 13.73
C SER A 74 -18.89 -4.63 12.76
N GLY A 75 -17.75 -5.02 12.18
CA GLY A 75 -17.64 -6.10 11.20
C GLY A 75 -18.26 -5.77 9.84
N ASN A 76 -18.80 -4.56 9.67
CA ASN A 76 -19.32 -4.09 8.40
C ASN A 76 -18.17 -3.82 7.42
N PRO A 77 -18.37 -4.02 6.10
CA PRO A 77 -17.32 -3.76 5.12
C PRO A 77 -16.92 -2.29 5.08
N VAL A 78 -15.63 -2.04 4.80
CA VAL A 78 -15.14 -0.69 4.51
C VAL A 78 -15.40 -0.38 3.04
N ILE A 79 -16.05 0.75 2.79
CA ILE A 79 -16.38 1.23 1.45
C ILE A 79 -15.43 2.35 1.05
N PHE A 80 -14.85 2.24 -0.14
CA PHE A 80 -13.93 3.23 -0.69
C PHE A 80 -14.62 4.16 -1.69
N THR A 81 -14.22 5.42 -1.69
CA THR A 81 -14.68 6.42 -2.66
C THR A 81 -13.49 7.28 -3.09
N SER A 82 -13.28 7.44 -4.40
CA SER A 82 -12.28 8.38 -4.92
C SER A 82 -12.87 9.79 -4.86
N GLN A 83 -12.15 10.72 -4.21
CA GLN A 83 -12.48 12.14 -4.20
C GLN A 83 -11.93 12.86 -5.44
N THR A 84 -10.98 12.24 -6.15
CA THR A 84 -10.28 12.79 -7.32
C THR A 84 -10.42 11.82 -8.49
N THR A 85 -11.64 11.74 -9.03
CA THR A 85 -11.99 10.76 -10.08
C THR A 85 -11.32 11.01 -11.42
N ASP A 86 -10.75 12.20 -11.63
CA ASP A 86 -9.90 12.56 -12.76
C ASP A 86 -8.44 12.11 -12.60
N LYS A 87 -8.02 11.81 -11.35
CA LYS A 87 -6.67 11.31 -11.02
C LYS A 87 -6.62 9.81 -10.88
N CYS A 88 -7.65 9.22 -10.29
CA CYS A 88 -7.72 7.78 -10.09
C CYS A 88 -9.16 7.26 -10.06
N SER A 89 -9.38 6.09 -10.66
CA SER A 89 -10.63 5.33 -10.57
C SER A 89 -10.48 4.13 -9.66
N LEU A 90 -11.60 3.73 -9.07
CA LEU A 90 -11.70 2.53 -8.24
C LEU A 90 -12.33 1.40 -9.07
N GLY A 91 -11.74 0.23 -8.98
CA GLY A 91 -12.24 -1.00 -9.57
C GLY A 91 -12.90 -1.91 -8.54
N ASN A 92 -12.63 -3.20 -8.66
CA ASN A 92 -13.24 -4.22 -7.82
C ASN A 92 -12.80 -4.09 -6.35
N SER A 93 -13.77 -4.25 -5.45
CA SER A 93 -13.54 -4.33 -4.02
C SER A 93 -13.63 -5.79 -3.56
N THR A 94 -12.68 -6.21 -2.73
CA THR A 94 -12.66 -7.53 -2.09
C THR A 94 -12.67 -7.35 -0.57
N VAL A 95 -13.32 -8.26 0.15
CA VAL A 95 -13.34 -8.25 1.62
C VAL A 95 -12.76 -9.57 2.12
N SER A 96 -11.79 -9.48 3.04
CA SER A 96 -11.18 -10.63 3.73
C SER A 96 -11.15 -10.34 5.23
N GLY A 97 -11.99 -11.06 5.98
CA GLY A 97 -12.24 -10.74 7.38
C GLY A 97 -12.75 -9.30 7.54
N ASN A 98 -12.11 -8.53 8.42
CA ASN A 98 -12.45 -7.13 8.66
C ASN A 98 -11.67 -6.14 7.77
N THR A 99 -10.96 -6.64 6.76
CA THR A 99 -10.17 -5.81 5.86
C THR A 99 -10.82 -5.80 4.49
N SER A 100 -11.06 -4.61 3.96
CA SER A 100 -11.50 -4.42 2.58
C SER A 100 -10.32 -3.89 1.76
N SER A 101 -10.22 -4.34 0.52
CA SER A 101 -9.26 -3.85 -0.46
C SER A 101 -9.95 -3.47 -1.74
N VAL A 102 -9.42 -2.47 -2.45
CA VAL A 102 -9.93 -2.00 -3.73
C VAL A 102 -8.80 -1.81 -4.71
N THR A 103 -9.00 -2.22 -5.96
CA THR A 103 -8.08 -1.91 -7.05
C THR A 103 -8.19 -0.43 -7.40
N VAL A 104 -7.07 0.25 -7.54
CA VAL A 104 -7.00 1.66 -7.94
C VAL A 104 -6.25 1.77 -9.26
N SER A 105 -6.84 2.45 -10.23
CA SER A 105 -6.21 2.74 -11.52
C SER A 105 -5.83 4.21 -11.60
N GLY A 106 -4.57 4.51 -11.94
CA GLY A 106 -4.12 5.87 -12.21
C GLY A 106 -4.64 6.35 -13.57
N ILE A 107 -5.29 7.52 -13.61
CA ILE A 107 -5.86 8.11 -14.84
C ILE A 107 -4.98 9.24 -15.37
N SER A 108 -4.58 10.15 -14.49
CA SER A 108 -3.72 11.29 -14.86
C SER A 108 -2.82 11.66 -13.71
N ALA A 109 -1.71 12.33 -14.02
CA ALA A 109 -0.77 12.75 -13.00
C ALA A 109 -1.40 13.75 -12.01
N GLY A 110 -1.03 13.62 -10.75
CA GLY A 110 -1.49 14.42 -9.62
C GLY A 110 -1.89 13.56 -8.42
N THR A 111 -2.35 14.23 -7.37
CA THR A 111 -2.74 13.57 -6.11
C THR A 111 -4.04 12.79 -6.26
N CYS A 112 -3.98 11.48 -6.02
CA CYS A 112 -5.15 10.64 -5.84
C CYS A 112 -5.56 10.64 -4.36
N THR A 113 -6.80 11.03 -4.06
CA THR A 113 -7.36 11.01 -2.70
C THR A 113 -8.53 10.05 -2.61
N ILE A 114 -8.43 9.08 -1.70
CA ILE A 114 -9.45 8.06 -1.46
C ILE A 114 -9.97 8.18 -0.02
N THR A 115 -11.29 8.17 0.13
CA THR A 115 -11.96 8.10 1.43
C THR A 115 -12.42 6.68 1.70
N ALA A 116 -12.12 6.18 2.89
CA ALA A 116 -12.66 4.95 3.45
C ALA A 116 -13.76 5.28 4.47
N ASN A 117 -14.92 4.65 4.31
CA ASN A 117 -16.09 4.80 5.18
C ASN A 117 -16.53 3.44 5.71
N GLN A 118 -17.01 3.39 6.96
CA GLN A 118 -17.56 2.18 7.56
C GLN A 118 -18.79 2.53 8.39
N THR A 119 -19.90 1.86 8.10
CA THR A 119 -21.14 2.00 8.87
C THR A 119 -21.03 1.33 10.23
N GLY A 120 -21.77 1.87 11.21
CA GLY A 120 -21.92 1.25 12.53
C GLY A 120 -22.89 0.07 12.49
N ASN A 121 -23.11 -0.54 13.66
CA ASN A 121 -24.14 -1.56 13.86
C ASN A 121 -24.88 -1.28 15.18
N ASP A 122 -25.57 -2.28 15.73
CA ASP A 122 -26.32 -2.12 17.00
C ASP A 122 -25.42 -1.75 18.18
N ASN A 123 -24.17 -2.22 18.19
CA ASN A 123 -23.23 -2.05 19.30
C ASN A 123 -22.19 -0.95 19.07
N TYR A 124 -21.92 -0.59 17.81
CA TYR A 124 -20.85 0.32 17.43
C TYR A 124 -21.35 1.51 16.60
N ASN A 125 -20.82 2.70 16.89
CA ASN A 125 -21.05 3.89 16.06
C ASN A 125 -20.42 3.74 14.68
N PRO A 126 -20.91 4.43 13.63
CA PRO A 126 -20.15 4.55 12.38
C PRO A 126 -18.74 5.05 12.64
N ALA A 127 -17.75 4.47 11.95
CA ALA A 127 -16.39 4.96 12.07
C ALA A 127 -16.28 6.34 11.41
N LEU A 128 -15.49 7.24 12.01
CA LEU A 128 -15.17 8.51 11.35
C LEU A 128 -14.46 8.22 10.02
N PRO A 129 -14.86 8.87 8.91
CA PRO A 129 -14.21 8.68 7.61
C PRO A 129 -12.71 8.93 7.68
N LYS A 130 -11.94 8.14 6.94
CA LYS A 130 -10.48 8.32 6.83
C LYS A 130 -10.09 8.52 5.39
N THR A 131 -9.12 9.40 5.15
CA THR A 131 -8.61 9.70 3.82
C THR A 131 -7.16 9.25 3.67
N LEU A 132 -6.84 8.66 2.53
CA LEU A 132 -5.48 8.35 2.08
C LEU A 132 -5.21 9.14 0.80
N SER A 133 -4.08 9.85 0.77
CA SER A 133 -3.61 10.56 -0.42
C SER A 133 -2.26 10.03 -0.85
N PHE A 134 -2.09 9.80 -2.16
CA PHE A 134 -0.82 9.43 -2.77
C PHE A 134 -0.72 10.02 -4.18
N GLU A 135 0.50 10.11 -4.70
CA GLU A 135 0.75 10.68 -6.03
C GLU A 135 0.54 9.64 -7.14
N VAL A 136 -0.17 10.04 -8.18
CA VAL A 136 -0.20 9.38 -9.48
C VAL A 136 0.76 10.15 -10.38
N THR A 137 1.64 9.45 -11.08
CA THR A 137 2.63 10.09 -11.96
C THR A 137 2.79 9.38 -13.29
N ILE A 138 3.44 10.03 -14.24
CA ILE A 138 3.79 9.45 -15.53
C ILE A 138 5.06 8.61 -15.36
N GLY A 139 5.03 7.37 -15.84
CA GLY A 139 6.19 6.49 -15.83
C GLY A 139 7.30 6.98 -16.75
N LYS A 140 8.54 6.91 -16.27
CA LYS A 140 9.76 7.08 -17.06
C LYS A 140 10.37 5.71 -17.30
N THR A 141 10.61 5.39 -18.57
CA THR A 141 11.22 4.11 -18.95
C THR A 141 12.71 4.11 -18.67
N LEU A 142 13.19 3.09 -17.98
CA LEU A 142 14.61 2.76 -17.84
C LEU A 142 14.91 1.51 -18.67
N ILE A 143 15.89 1.63 -19.57
CA ILE A 143 16.43 0.51 -20.36
C ILE A 143 17.83 0.20 -19.86
N VAL A 144 18.10 -1.07 -19.56
CA VAL A 144 19.42 -1.52 -19.08
C VAL A 144 20.01 -2.56 -20.02
N SER A 145 21.12 -2.20 -20.67
CA SER A 145 21.90 -3.08 -21.53
C SER A 145 22.96 -3.81 -20.71
N ASN A 146 22.74 -5.10 -20.41
CA ASN A 146 23.74 -5.96 -19.77
C ASN A 146 24.66 -6.60 -20.83
N LEU A 147 25.82 -5.99 -21.08
CA LEU A 147 26.82 -6.54 -21.96
C LEU A 147 27.50 -7.74 -21.29
N ASN A 148 27.61 -8.84 -22.03
CA ASN A 148 28.09 -10.12 -21.53
C ASN A 148 27.23 -10.68 -20.39
N SER A 149 25.92 -10.76 -20.61
CA SER A 149 24.91 -11.19 -19.61
C SER A 149 25.13 -12.57 -18.98
N THR A 150 25.95 -13.44 -19.58
CA THR A 150 26.36 -14.72 -18.98
C THR A 150 27.41 -14.58 -17.86
N ARG A 151 28.00 -13.39 -17.70
CA ARG A 151 29.10 -13.10 -16.76
C ARG A 151 28.65 -12.35 -15.50
N GLY A 152 27.39 -11.94 -15.43
CA GLY A 152 26.85 -11.19 -14.31
C GLY A 152 25.41 -10.75 -14.54
N ILE A 153 24.74 -10.37 -13.45
CA ILE A 153 23.36 -9.87 -13.46
C ILE A 153 23.35 -8.44 -12.94
N ILE A 154 22.50 -7.60 -13.52
CA ILE A 154 22.22 -6.24 -13.04
C ILE A 154 20.77 -6.20 -12.54
N ASN A 155 20.57 -5.83 -11.28
CA ASN A 155 19.25 -5.71 -10.67
C ASN A 155 19.01 -4.27 -10.19
N SER A 156 17.76 -3.82 -10.19
CA SER A 156 17.35 -2.65 -9.41
C SER A 156 17.01 -3.03 -7.97
N ASP A 157 17.06 -2.05 -7.07
CA ASP A 157 16.50 -2.11 -5.72
C ASP A 157 14.97 -2.13 -5.72
N GLN A 158 14.36 -1.44 -6.70
CA GLN A 158 12.93 -1.49 -6.99
C GLN A 158 12.59 -2.68 -7.90
N THR A 159 11.33 -3.09 -7.95
CA THR A 159 10.89 -4.16 -8.86
C THR A 159 10.95 -3.70 -10.33
N GLY A 160 11.16 -4.63 -11.26
CA GLY A 160 11.06 -4.39 -12.71
C GLY A 160 12.35 -4.63 -13.51
N ILE A 161 13.53 -4.30 -12.96
CA ILE A 161 14.82 -4.57 -13.62
C ILE A 161 15.53 -5.76 -12.94
N SER A 162 15.66 -6.83 -13.71
CA SER A 162 16.59 -7.92 -13.45
C SER A 162 17.16 -8.41 -14.78
N CYS A 163 18.29 -7.80 -15.17
CA CYS A 163 18.92 -7.96 -16.47
C CYS A 163 19.66 -9.30 -16.63
N GLY A 164 18.97 -10.39 -16.33
CA GLY A 164 19.14 -11.70 -16.97
C GLY A 164 17.87 -12.15 -17.69
N ASN A 165 16.74 -11.46 -17.46
CA ASN A 165 15.44 -11.76 -18.05
C ASN A 165 14.67 -10.48 -18.45
N SER A 166 14.55 -9.49 -17.54
CA SER A 166 13.85 -8.22 -17.79
C SER A 166 14.81 -7.04 -17.68
N CYS A 167 15.05 -6.39 -18.80
CA CYS A 167 15.99 -5.28 -18.94
C CYS A 167 15.31 -3.92 -19.14
N THR A 168 13.99 -3.85 -19.02
CA THR A 168 13.22 -2.63 -19.25
C THR A 168 12.08 -2.56 -18.25
N ALA A 169 11.94 -1.40 -17.61
CA ALA A 169 10.87 -1.15 -16.65
C ALA A 169 10.53 0.35 -16.64
N SER A 170 9.30 0.65 -16.22
CA SER A 170 8.84 2.02 -16.01
C SER A 170 8.87 2.33 -14.52
N PHE A 171 9.46 3.47 -14.17
CA PHE A 171 9.57 3.96 -12.81
C PHE A 171 8.88 5.31 -12.70
N CYS A 172 8.41 5.66 -11.51
CA CYS A 172 7.81 6.96 -11.30
C CYS A 172 8.76 8.12 -11.60
N ASP A 173 8.20 9.23 -12.08
CA ASP A 173 8.91 10.50 -12.17
C ASP A 173 9.52 10.90 -10.82
N GLY A 174 10.77 11.34 -10.82
CA GLY A 174 11.53 11.76 -9.64
C GLY A 174 12.00 10.62 -8.73
N SER A 175 11.60 9.37 -8.98
CA SER A 175 12.04 8.23 -8.18
C SER A 175 13.54 7.98 -8.30
N LYS A 176 14.18 7.57 -7.20
CA LYS A 176 15.60 7.19 -7.19
C LYS A 176 15.71 5.68 -7.31
N VAL A 177 16.27 5.22 -8.43
CA VAL A 177 16.50 3.79 -8.71
C VAL A 177 17.97 3.49 -8.52
N MET A 178 18.29 2.50 -7.70
CA MET A 178 19.66 2.00 -7.52
C MET A 178 19.84 0.69 -8.31
N LEU A 179 20.71 0.71 -9.31
CA LEU A 179 21.17 -0.47 -10.01
C LEU A 179 22.38 -1.08 -9.29
N ARG A 180 22.43 -2.41 -9.22
CA ARG A 180 23.54 -3.18 -8.65
C ARG A 180 23.98 -4.28 -9.61
N ALA A 181 25.25 -4.25 -9.97
CA ALA A 181 25.90 -5.28 -10.76
C ALA A 181 26.49 -6.36 -9.85
N THR A 182 26.14 -7.62 -10.12
CA THR A 182 26.66 -8.79 -9.41
C THR A 182 27.36 -9.72 -10.41
N PRO A 183 28.70 -9.74 -10.45
CA PRO A 183 29.45 -10.64 -11.31
C PRO A 183 29.27 -12.10 -10.88
N VAL A 184 29.27 -13.01 -11.86
CA VAL A 184 29.42 -14.45 -11.62
C VAL A 184 30.88 -14.76 -11.28
N THR A 185 31.12 -15.82 -10.51
CA THR A 185 32.47 -16.29 -10.16
C THR A 185 33.37 -16.42 -11.39
N GLY A 186 34.56 -15.82 -11.33
CA GLY A 186 35.53 -15.80 -12.43
C GLY A 186 35.45 -14.55 -13.32
N TYR A 187 34.48 -13.67 -13.08
CA TYR A 187 34.30 -12.40 -13.79
C TYR A 187 34.33 -11.21 -12.81
N GLN A 188 34.48 -10.01 -13.36
CA GLN A 188 34.36 -8.75 -12.64
C GLN A 188 33.50 -7.75 -13.41
N PHE A 189 32.89 -6.81 -12.69
CA PHE A 189 32.20 -5.69 -13.31
C PHE A 189 33.22 -4.67 -13.81
N SER A 190 33.16 -4.31 -15.08
CA SER A 190 34.13 -3.41 -15.72
C SER A 190 33.66 -1.96 -15.83
N GLY A 191 32.37 -1.70 -15.60
CA GLY A 191 31.85 -0.34 -15.46
C GLY A 191 30.46 -0.12 -16.04
N TRP A 192 29.91 1.04 -15.72
CA TRP A 192 28.66 1.58 -16.24
C TRP A 192 28.91 2.55 -17.41
N GLY A 193 27.92 2.68 -18.28
CA GLY A 193 27.84 3.69 -19.34
C GLY A 193 26.40 4.18 -19.58
N GLY A 194 26.26 5.22 -20.41
CA GLY A 194 24.98 5.87 -20.68
C GLY A 194 24.62 6.89 -19.60
N ASN A 195 23.38 6.85 -19.10
CA ASN A 195 22.90 7.72 -18.02
C ASN A 195 23.48 7.38 -16.65
N CYS A 196 24.22 6.28 -16.56
CA CYS A 196 25.06 5.94 -15.43
C CYS A 196 26.52 5.90 -15.88
N TYR A 197 27.46 6.33 -15.05
CA TYR A 197 28.89 6.27 -15.36
C TYR A 197 29.72 5.85 -14.14
N GLY A 198 30.90 5.30 -14.41
CA GLY A 198 31.88 4.93 -13.39
C GLY A 198 32.07 3.42 -13.21
N TYR A 199 32.97 3.06 -12.31
CA TYR A 199 33.47 1.69 -12.13
C TYR A 199 32.92 0.99 -10.87
N GLY A 200 32.16 1.70 -10.03
CA GLY A 200 31.50 1.09 -8.88
C GLY A 200 30.47 0.06 -9.31
N ASN A 201 30.26 -1.00 -8.52
CA ASN A 201 29.25 -2.02 -8.82
C ASN A 201 27.81 -1.59 -8.51
N SER A 202 27.60 -0.31 -8.17
CA SER A 202 26.29 0.28 -7.91
C SER A 202 26.17 1.61 -8.63
N CYS A 203 24.93 1.98 -8.97
CA CYS A 203 24.61 3.23 -9.63
C CYS A 203 23.23 3.73 -9.22
N VAL A 204 23.13 5.00 -8.82
CA VAL A 204 21.86 5.61 -8.43
C VAL A 204 21.44 6.61 -9.51
N LEU A 205 20.20 6.50 -9.98
CA LEU A 205 19.60 7.32 -11.03
C LEU A 205 18.34 7.98 -10.48
N THR A 206 18.13 9.26 -10.80
CA THR A 206 16.84 9.92 -10.56
C THR A 206 16.03 9.88 -11.85
N MET A 207 14.86 9.25 -11.85
CA MET A 207 14.04 9.04 -13.03
C MET A 207 13.19 10.28 -13.38
N ASP A 208 13.81 11.30 -13.95
CA ASP A 208 13.17 12.55 -14.44
C ASP A 208 12.83 12.52 -15.94
N ALA A 209 13.41 11.56 -16.66
CA ALA A 209 13.24 11.34 -18.09
C ALA A 209 13.42 9.84 -18.38
N ALA A 210 13.13 9.42 -19.61
CA ALA A 210 13.54 8.10 -20.07
C ALA A 210 15.07 8.01 -20.03
N LYS A 211 15.61 6.89 -19.53
CA LYS A 211 17.05 6.69 -19.35
C LYS A 211 17.50 5.35 -19.91
N SER A 212 18.74 5.31 -20.38
CA SER A 212 19.43 4.11 -20.84
C SER A 212 20.74 3.95 -20.10
N VAL A 213 20.98 2.75 -19.55
CA VAL A 213 22.21 2.41 -18.85
C VAL A 213 22.82 1.17 -19.47
N THR A 214 24.13 1.17 -19.65
CA THR A 214 24.88 -0.02 -20.05
C THR A 214 25.75 -0.46 -18.89
N GLY A 215 25.73 -1.74 -18.56
CA GLY A 215 26.69 -2.35 -17.64
C GLY A 215 27.48 -3.42 -18.36
N ASN A 216 28.77 -3.55 -18.06
CA ASN A 216 29.62 -4.54 -18.69
C ASN A 216 30.37 -5.41 -17.67
N PHE A 217 30.56 -6.67 -18.04
CA PHE A 217 31.33 -7.64 -17.27
C PHE A 217 32.48 -8.20 -18.09
N GLU A 218 33.64 -8.32 -17.46
CA GLU A 218 34.85 -8.86 -18.07
C GLU A 218 35.43 -10.01 -17.24
N VAL A 219 36.38 -10.74 -17.83
CA VAL A 219 37.08 -11.82 -17.11
C VAL A 219 37.81 -11.20 -15.92
N LEU A 220 37.70 -11.84 -14.74
CA LEU A 220 38.43 -11.41 -13.55
C LEU A 220 39.92 -11.51 -13.85
N ASN A 221 40.56 -10.37 -14.11
CA ASN A 221 41.96 -10.34 -14.46
C ASN A 221 42.77 -10.45 -13.17
N LYS A 222 43.02 -11.70 -12.73
CA LYS A 222 44.00 -11.99 -11.69
C LYS A 222 45.35 -11.59 -12.25
N ARG A 223 45.75 -10.32 -12.09
CA ARG A 223 47.14 -9.93 -12.35
C ARG A 223 47.99 -10.94 -11.58
N ARG A 224 48.74 -11.76 -12.32
CA ARG A 224 49.73 -12.66 -11.73
C ARG A 224 50.57 -11.77 -10.80
N SER A 225 50.55 -12.07 -9.51
CA SER A 225 51.44 -11.41 -8.56
C SER A 225 52.85 -11.42 -9.17
N SER A 226 53.43 -10.23 -9.37
CA SER A 226 54.70 -10.06 -10.08
C SER A 226 55.86 -10.84 -9.43
N TRP A 227 55.64 -11.32 -8.20
CA TRP A 227 56.53 -12.15 -7.41
C TRP A 227 56.73 -13.59 -7.94
N LYS A 228 55.90 -14.12 -8.85
CA LYS A 228 56.05 -15.51 -9.35
C LYS A 228 56.94 -15.67 -10.60
N ARG A 229 57.66 -14.62 -11.06
CA ARG A 229 58.67 -14.71 -12.13
C ARG A 229 60.11 -14.43 -11.64
N ALA A 230 60.50 -14.92 -10.48
CA ALA A 230 61.86 -14.73 -9.94
C ALA A 230 62.51 -16.00 -9.34
N LEU A 231 62.12 -17.22 -9.78
CA LEU A 231 62.67 -18.46 -9.22
C LEU A 231 63.14 -19.50 -10.25
N LEU A 232 63.46 -19.06 -11.48
CA LEU A 232 64.20 -19.87 -12.46
C LEU A 232 65.26 -18.99 -13.14
N ALA A 233 66.21 -18.49 -12.35
CA ALA A 233 67.46 -17.94 -12.83
C ALA A 233 68.46 -17.91 -11.66
N LYS A 234 69.02 -19.07 -11.32
CA LYS A 234 70.38 -19.28 -10.83
C LYS A 234 70.67 -20.77 -10.78
#